data_AF-A0A4Q5QJ20-F1
#
_entry.id   AF-A0A4Q5QJ20-F1
#
_cell.length_a   1.000
_cell.length_b   1.000
_cell.length_c   1.000
_cell.angle_alpha   90.00
_cell.angle_beta   90.00
_cell.angle_gamma   90.00
#
_symmetry.space_group_name_H-M   'P 1'
#
loop_
_entity.id
_entity.type
_entity.pdbx_description
1 polymer ?
#
loop_
_entity_poly.entity_id
_entity_poly.type
_entity_poly.pdbx_seq_one_letter_code
_entity_poly.pdbx_strand_id
1 'polypeptide(L)'
;MPRAHIKRKSTAIDMTAMCDVAFLLLTFFILTSKFKTEDLVPVDIPGSSVIVKLPDDVATLTIGQKKVFLSMEGEAIRAQTLESVGQQYNITFTPAEKAQFATLPSFGVPIASMKQFLDMDPLKRKELTQPGIPTDSVSNELFNWIREARRSAKALATPGVARKAEAKYEVKKHPPVLI
;
A
#
# COMPACT_ATOMS: atom_id res chain seq x y z
N MET A 1 -27.04 -27.01 65.50
CA MET A 1 -26.06 -27.44 64.47
C MET A 1 -24.89 -26.46 64.49
N PRO A 2 -23.63 -26.92 64.59
CA PRO A 2 -22.48 -26.01 64.61
C PRO A 2 -22.31 -25.37 63.22
N ARG A 3 -22.26 -24.02 63.17
CA ARG A 3 -21.97 -23.28 61.94
C ARG A 3 -20.48 -23.41 61.63
N ALA A 4 -20.14 -24.08 60.52
CA ALA A 4 -18.77 -24.17 60.04
C ALA A 4 -18.22 -22.77 59.74
N HIS A 5 -17.16 -22.36 60.45
CA HIS A 5 -16.50 -21.09 60.23
C HIS A 5 -15.59 -21.18 58.99
N ILE A 6 -16.12 -20.77 57.84
CA ILE A 6 -15.37 -20.72 56.57
C ILE A 6 -14.36 -19.58 56.66
N LYS A 7 -13.06 -19.91 56.77
CA LYS A 7 -11.98 -18.91 56.68
C LYS A 7 -11.97 -18.31 55.26
N ARG A 8 -12.48 -17.08 55.12
CA ARG A 8 -12.34 -16.27 53.90
C ARG A 8 -10.88 -15.84 53.78
N LYS A 9 -10.05 -16.62 53.08
CA LYS A 9 -8.75 -16.13 52.64
C LYS A 9 -9.01 -15.19 51.47
N SER A 10 -8.76 -13.90 51.67
CA SER A 10 -8.68 -12.95 50.57
C SER A 10 -7.49 -13.35 49.71
N THR A 11 -7.75 -13.90 48.52
CA THR A 11 -6.71 -14.00 47.49
C THR A 11 -6.52 -12.60 46.93
N ALA A 12 -5.62 -11.83 47.53
CA ALA A 12 -5.19 -10.56 46.97
C ALA A 12 -4.57 -10.87 45.59
N ILE A 13 -5.29 -10.51 44.53
CA ILE A 13 -4.79 -10.61 43.16
C ILE A 13 -3.84 -9.43 42.99
N ASP A 14 -2.57 -9.72 42.71
CA ASP A 14 -1.58 -8.68 42.46
C ASP A 14 -1.93 -7.96 41.15
N MET A 15 -2.36 -6.69 41.28
CA MET A 15 -2.65 -5.83 40.14
C MET A 15 -1.38 -5.52 39.35
N THR A 16 -0.20 -5.58 39.98
CA THR A 16 1.09 -5.32 39.33
C THR A 16 1.39 -6.36 38.26
N ALA A 17 1.18 -7.64 38.60
CA ALA A 17 1.42 -8.75 37.68
C ALA A 17 0.49 -8.71 36.46
N MET A 18 -0.79 -8.32 36.63
CA MET A 18 -1.73 -8.21 35.51
C MET A 18 -1.51 -6.95 34.66
N CYS A 19 -1.11 -5.84 35.28
CA CYS A 19 -0.86 -4.58 34.59
C CYS A 19 0.41 -4.65 33.71
N ASP A 20 1.47 -5.33 34.17
CA ASP A 20 2.70 -5.52 33.39
C ASP A 20 2.45 -6.38 32.13
N VAL A 21 1.71 -7.49 32.28
CA VAL A 21 1.29 -8.32 31.14
C VAL A 21 0.45 -7.53 30.14
N ALA A 22 -0.47 -6.68 30.61
CA ALA A 22 -1.28 -5.83 29.74
C ALA A 22 -0.43 -4.78 29.01
N PHE A 23 0.57 -4.18 29.68
CA PHE A 23 1.48 -3.20 29.07
C PHE A 23 2.40 -3.84 28.02
N LEU A 24 2.90 -5.05 28.27
CA LEU A 24 3.66 -5.81 27.28
C LEU A 24 2.83 -6.13 26.02
N LEU A 25 1.55 -6.49 26.17
CA LEU A 25 0.67 -6.72 25.02
C LEU A 25 0.34 -5.43 24.28
N LEU A 26 0.07 -4.33 25.00
CA LEU A 26 -0.21 -3.04 24.39
C LEU A 26 1.00 -2.54 23.58
N THR A 27 2.20 -2.59 24.17
CA THR A 27 3.43 -2.20 23.46
C THR A 27 3.72 -3.11 22.29
N PHE A 28 3.53 -4.42 22.43
CA PHE A 28 3.65 -5.37 21.31
C PHE A 28 2.67 -5.05 20.17
N PHE A 29 1.39 -4.80 20.48
CA PHE A 29 0.41 -4.44 19.46
C PHE A 29 0.70 -3.09 18.82
N ILE A 30 1.17 -2.09 19.59
CA ILE A 30 1.60 -0.81 19.03
C ILE A 30 2.78 -1.01 18.06
N LEU A 31 3.81 -1.75 18.47
CA LEU A 31 5.02 -1.98 17.67
C LEU A 31 4.79 -2.88 16.44
N THR A 32 3.85 -3.83 16.52
CA THR A 32 3.52 -4.73 15.40
C THR A 32 2.41 -4.21 14.50
N SER A 33 1.64 -3.20 14.94
CA SER A 33 0.63 -2.58 14.11
C SER A 33 1.30 -1.85 12.94
N LYS A 34 0.85 -2.16 11.72
CA LYS A 34 1.17 -1.38 10.53
C LYS A 34 0.01 -0.43 10.27
N PHE A 35 0.29 0.85 10.08
CA PHE A 35 -0.73 1.80 9.64
C PHE A 35 -1.28 1.35 8.29
N LYS A 36 -2.62 1.29 8.18
CA LYS A 36 -3.26 1.13 6.87
C LYS A 36 -2.94 2.37 6.05
N THR A 37 -2.36 2.18 4.87
CA THR A 37 -2.21 3.27 3.91
C THR A 37 -3.60 3.75 3.49
N GLU A 38 -3.84 5.05 3.58
CA GLU A 38 -5.08 5.66 3.11
C GLU A 38 -5.17 5.53 1.58
N ASP A 39 -6.31 5.03 1.11
CA ASP A 39 -6.60 4.93 -0.31
C ASP A 39 -7.12 6.27 -0.83
N LEU A 40 -6.61 6.74 -1.97
CA LEU A 40 -6.95 8.05 -2.55
C LEU A 40 -8.41 8.18 -2.98
N VAL A 41 -9.08 7.05 -3.18
CA VAL A 41 -10.51 6.96 -3.46
C VAL A 41 -11.09 5.90 -2.54
N PRO A 42 -12.21 6.16 -1.86
CA PRO A 42 -12.90 5.13 -1.09
C PRO A 42 -13.34 4.02 -2.05
N VAL A 43 -12.73 2.84 -1.92
CA VAL A 43 -13.12 1.64 -2.66
C VAL A 43 -13.76 0.67 -1.69
N ASP A 44 -15.05 0.42 -1.90
CA ASP A 44 -15.77 -0.62 -1.18
C ASP A 44 -15.49 -1.96 -1.85
N ILE A 45 -14.71 -2.81 -1.17
CA ILE A 45 -14.33 -4.12 -1.69
C ILE A 45 -15.42 -5.10 -1.26
N PRO A 46 -16.11 -5.77 -2.20
CA PRO A 46 -17.13 -6.75 -1.83
C PRO A 46 -16.52 -7.88 -1.00
N GLY A 47 -17.28 -8.39 -0.03
CA GLY A 47 -16.82 -9.46 0.86
C GLY A 47 -16.33 -10.68 0.09
N SER A 48 -15.05 -11.00 0.21
CA SER A 48 -14.47 -12.24 -0.34
C SER A 48 -14.49 -13.33 0.72
N SER A 49 -15.04 -14.50 0.39
CA SER A 49 -14.98 -15.70 1.24
C SER A 49 -13.63 -16.43 1.16
N VAL A 50 -12.79 -16.08 0.18
CA VAL A 50 -11.47 -16.68 -0.05
C VAL A 50 -10.38 -15.65 0.23
N ILE A 51 -9.50 -15.99 1.17
CA ILE A 51 -8.35 -15.17 1.57
C ILE A 51 -7.09 -15.86 1.03
N VAL A 52 -6.49 -15.28 -0.02
CA VAL A 52 -5.18 -15.69 -0.52
C VAL A 52 -4.13 -14.80 0.13
N LYS A 53 -3.10 -15.39 0.74
CA LYS A 53 -1.97 -14.61 1.25
C LYS A 53 -1.18 -14.04 0.07
N LEU A 54 -1.16 -12.72 -0.05
CA LEU A 54 -0.30 -12.03 -1.00
C LEU A 54 1.13 -12.00 -0.47
N PRO A 55 2.15 -12.06 -1.35
CA PRO A 55 3.53 -11.77 -0.96
C PRO A 55 3.65 -10.28 -0.56
N ASP A 56 4.71 -9.94 0.16
CA ASP A 56 4.94 -8.55 0.58
C ASP A 56 5.32 -7.63 -0.61
N ASP A 57 5.96 -8.16 -1.66
CA ASP A 57 6.35 -7.37 -2.84
C ASP A 57 5.20 -7.26 -3.86
N VAL A 58 4.17 -6.46 -3.55
CA VAL A 58 3.00 -6.27 -4.44
C VAL A 58 2.88 -4.83 -4.91
N ALA A 59 2.47 -4.68 -6.17
CA ALA A 59 1.94 -3.43 -6.70
C ALA A 59 0.42 -3.54 -6.81
N THR A 60 -0.29 -2.56 -6.25
CA THR A 60 -1.75 -2.55 -6.21
C THR A 60 -2.28 -1.53 -7.19
N LEU A 61 -3.21 -1.96 -8.05
CA LEU A 61 -3.91 -1.09 -8.98
C LEU A 61 -5.32 -0.85 -8.46
N THR A 62 -5.62 0.41 -8.13
CA THR A 62 -6.94 0.80 -7.65
C THR A 62 -7.68 1.51 -8.77
N ILE A 63 -8.82 0.96 -9.19
CA ILE A 63 -9.64 1.51 -10.28
C ILE A 63 -10.99 1.93 -9.69
N GLY A 64 -11.31 3.21 -9.76
CA GLY A 64 -12.55 3.76 -9.23
C GLY A 64 -12.99 4.98 -10.03
N GLN A 65 -14.29 5.11 -10.32
CA GLN A 65 -14.87 6.27 -11.02
C GLN A 65 -14.14 6.64 -12.34
N LYS A 66 -13.74 5.64 -13.14
CA LYS A 66 -12.93 5.79 -14.38
C LYS A 66 -11.52 6.37 -14.18
N LYS A 67 -11.05 6.45 -12.94
CA LYS A 67 -9.69 6.85 -12.59
C LYS A 67 -8.89 5.63 -12.16
N VAL A 68 -7.59 5.67 -12.44
CA VAL A 68 -6.66 4.60 -12.09
C VAL A 68 -5.57 5.16 -11.20
N PHE A 69 -5.32 4.46 -10.10
CA PHE A 69 -4.28 4.77 -9.14
C PHE A 69 -3.34 3.58 -9.01
N LEU A 70 -2.04 3.85 -8.95
CA LEU A 70 -1.02 2.84 -8.79
C LEU A 70 -0.38 3.01 -7.41
N SER A 71 -0.23 1.89 -6.72
CA SER A 71 0.57 1.76 -5.51
C SER A 71 1.65 0.72 -5.74
N MET A 72 2.85 0.98 -5.23
CA MET A 72 3.99 0.08 -5.33
C MET A 72 4.63 -0.05 -3.96
N GLU A 73 5.06 -1.23 -3.55
CA GLU A 73 5.82 -1.40 -2.31
C GLU A 73 7.33 -1.30 -2.57
N GLY A 74 8.07 -0.68 -1.64
CA GLY A 74 9.52 -0.48 -1.71
C GLY A 74 9.97 0.91 -2.21
N GLU A 75 10.65 1.67 -1.35
CA GLU A 75 11.15 3.02 -1.66
C GLU A 75 12.17 3.02 -2.82
N ALA A 76 13.09 2.06 -2.83
CA ALA A 76 14.09 1.92 -3.89
C ALA A 76 13.45 1.62 -5.25
N ILE A 77 12.42 0.76 -5.27
CA ILE A 77 11.68 0.41 -6.49
C ILE A 77 10.95 1.64 -7.02
N ARG A 78 10.28 2.41 -6.15
CA ARG A 78 9.59 3.66 -6.53
C ARG A 78 10.55 4.67 -7.15
N ALA A 79 11.70 4.92 -6.51
CA ALA A 79 12.69 5.88 -6.98
C ALA A 79 13.25 5.50 -8.37
N GLN A 80 13.61 4.23 -8.56
CA GLN A 80 14.12 3.75 -9.85
C GLN A 80 13.06 3.74 -10.94
N THR A 81 11.80 3.43 -10.59
CA THR A 81 10.68 3.44 -11.52
C THR A 81 10.42 4.85 -12.03
N LEU A 82 10.40 5.86 -11.14
CA LEU A 82 10.23 7.26 -11.52
C LEU A 82 11.33 7.72 -12.49
N GLU A 83 12.58 7.34 -12.23
CA GLU A 83 13.71 7.67 -13.09
C GLU A 83 13.60 7.02 -14.48
N SER A 84 13.24 5.73 -14.52
CA SER A 84 13.09 4.98 -15.77
C SER A 84 11.93 5.51 -16.62
N VAL A 85 10.81 5.84 -15.99
CA VAL A 85 9.65 6.45 -16.67
C VAL A 85 9.99 7.88 -17.10
N GLY A 86 10.65 8.67 -16.27
CA GLY A 86 11.13 10.00 -16.62
C GLY A 86 11.99 10.00 -17.89
N GLN A 87 12.93 9.06 -17.99
CA GLN A 87 13.76 8.89 -19.19
C GLN A 87 12.93 8.59 -20.45
N GLN A 88 11.88 7.77 -20.36
CA GLN A 88 11.00 7.48 -21.50
C GLN A 88 10.25 8.70 -22.01
N TYR A 89 9.86 9.60 -21.10
CA TYR A 89 9.14 10.83 -21.43
C TYR A 89 10.06 12.05 -21.58
N ASN A 90 11.38 11.86 -21.55
CA ASN A 90 12.40 12.93 -21.56
C ASN A 90 12.23 13.96 -20.43
N ILE A 91 11.74 13.52 -19.27
CA ILE A 91 11.57 14.31 -18.05
C ILE A 91 12.65 13.91 -17.05
N THR A 92 13.46 14.88 -16.62
CA THR A 92 14.48 14.69 -15.59
C THR A 92 13.93 15.10 -14.22
N PHE A 93 13.94 14.19 -13.25
CA PHE A 93 13.54 14.46 -11.88
C PHE A 93 14.74 14.80 -11.01
N THR A 94 14.60 15.79 -10.12
CA THR A 94 15.66 16.15 -9.17
C THR A 94 15.81 15.07 -8.07
N PRO A 95 16.97 14.97 -7.40
CA PRO A 95 17.13 14.03 -6.28
C PRO A 95 16.10 14.25 -5.16
N ALA A 96 15.69 15.50 -4.93
CA ALA A 96 14.66 15.85 -3.97
C ALA A 96 13.28 15.32 -4.39
N GLU A 97 12.88 15.52 -5.65
CA GLU A 97 11.64 14.97 -6.21
C GLU A 97 11.61 13.43 -6.12
N LYS A 98 12.74 12.76 -6.39
CA LYS A 98 12.85 11.29 -6.28
C LYS A 98 12.67 10.81 -4.84
N ALA A 99 13.28 11.49 -3.87
CA ALA A 99 13.12 11.16 -2.46
C ALA A 99 11.67 11.37 -1.99
N GLN A 100 11.01 12.42 -2.47
CA GLN A 100 9.60 12.65 -2.16
C GLN A 100 8.68 11.61 -2.80
N PHE A 101 8.94 11.19 -4.03
CA PHE A 101 8.15 10.13 -4.66
C PHE A 101 8.35 8.77 -3.98
N ALA A 102 9.55 8.48 -3.47
CA ALA A 102 9.82 7.24 -2.77
C ALA A 102 8.95 7.07 -1.52
N THR A 103 8.59 8.16 -0.82
CA THR A 103 7.73 8.10 0.36
C THR A 103 6.24 7.98 0.03
N LEU A 104 5.83 8.28 -1.22
CA LEU A 104 4.43 8.21 -1.64
C LEU A 104 4.00 6.75 -1.89
N PRO A 105 3.03 6.21 -1.11
CA PRO A 105 2.59 4.84 -1.30
C PRO A 105 1.70 4.66 -2.52
N SER A 106 0.91 5.67 -2.88
CA SER A 106 -0.05 5.62 -3.98
C SER A 106 -0.09 6.97 -4.71
N PHE A 107 -0.31 6.91 -6.02
CA PHE A 107 -0.48 8.09 -6.86
C PHE A 107 -1.37 7.80 -8.07
N GLY A 108 -1.95 8.86 -8.62
CA GLY A 108 -2.83 8.85 -9.77
C GLY A 108 -2.76 10.17 -10.52
N VAL A 109 -1.56 10.59 -10.91
CA VAL A 109 -1.35 11.80 -11.70
C VAL A 109 -0.65 11.46 -13.03
N PRO A 110 -0.98 12.15 -14.14
CA PRO A 110 -0.23 12.04 -15.39
C PRO A 110 1.25 12.35 -15.21
N ILE A 111 2.10 11.73 -16.04
CA ILE A 111 3.56 11.96 -15.96
C ILE A 111 3.93 13.44 -16.15
N ALA A 112 3.20 14.15 -17.03
CA ALA A 112 3.44 15.56 -17.32
C ALA A 112 3.21 16.48 -16.11
N SER A 113 2.25 16.16 -15.24
CA SER A 113 1.96 16.92 -14.02
C SER A 113 2.67 16.35 -12.78
N MET A 114 3.43 15.26 -12.92
CA MET A 114 4.11 14.61 -11.80
C MET A 114 5.09 15.56 -11.09
N LYS A 115 5.84 16.38 -11.82
CA LYS A 115 6.75 17.35 -11.20
C LYS A 115 6.01 18.36 -10.33
N GLN A 116 4.96 18.96 -10.88
CA GLN A 116 4.11 19.90 -10.14
C GLN A 116 3.49 19.25 -8.92
N PHE A 117 3.07 17.98 -9.02
CA PHE A 117 2.53 17.24 -7.90
C PHE A 117 3.57 16.99 -6.80
N LEU A 118 4.81 16.67 -7.17
CA LEU A 118 5.91 16.50 -6.20
C LEU A 118 6.33 17.82 -5.56
N ASP A 119 6.27 18.94 -6.29
CA ASP A 119 6.62 20.26 -5.77
C ASP A 119 5.58 20.83 -4.78
N MET A 120 4.36 20.29 -4.76
CA MET A 120 3.32 20.75 -3.84
C MET A 120 3.61 20.38 -2.38
N ASP A 121 3.07 21.16 -1.44
CA ASP A 121 3.14 20.84 -0.03
C ASP A 121 2.42 19.50 0.29
N PRO A 122 2.95 18.64 1.19
CA PRO A 122 2.33 17.35 1.54
C PRO A 122 0.86 17.43 1.97
N LEU A 123 0.45 18.53 2.63
CA LEU A 123 -0.94 18.70 3.05
C LEU A 123 -1.85 18.96 1.84
N LYS A 124 -1.44 19.85 0.95
CA LYS A 124 -2.17 20.17 -0.28
C LYS A 124 -2.27 18.97 -1.22
N ARG A 125 -1.26 18.10 -1.24
CA ARG A 125 -1.27 16.85 -2.02
C ARG A 125 -2.37 15.89 -1.59
N LYS A 126 -2.66 15.82 -0.29
CA LYS A 126 -3.73 14.95 0.25
C LYS A 126 -5.13 15.46 -0.10
N GLU A 127 -5.31 16.78 -0.11
CA GLU A 127 -6.58 17.42 -0.46
C GLU A 127 -6.84 17.45 -1.97
N LEU A 128 -5.78 17.33 -2.79
CA LEU A 128 -5.90 17.35 -4.23
C LEU A 128 -6.65 16.12 -4.76
N THR A 129 -7.77 16.37 -5.42
CA THR A 129 -8.45 15.32 -6.19
C THR A 129 -7.59 14.96 -7.40
N GLN A 130 -6.90 13.84 -7.29
CA GLN A 130 -6.03 13.35 -8.35
C GLN A 130 -6.87 12.92 -9.58
N PRO A 131 -6.45 13.28 -10.81
CA PRO A 131 -7.21 13.01 -12.04
C PRO A 131 -7.15 11.54 -12.50
N GLY A 132 -6.23 10.73 -11.95
CA GLY A 132 -5.94 9.36 -12.35
C GLY A 132 -4.81 9.29 -13.39
N ILE A 133 -4.16 8.11 -13.47
CA ILE A 133 -3.18 7.83 -14.54
C ILE A 133 -3.94 7.65 -15.86
N PRO A 134 -3.55 8.34 -16.94
CA PRO A 134 -4.13 8.15 -18.26
C PRO A 134 -3.98 6.71 -18.76
N THR A 135 -5.08 6.16 -19.28
CA THR A 135 -5.17 4.82 -19.88
C THR A 135 -5.55 4.87 -21.36
N ASP A 136 -5.35 6.02 -21.99
CA ASP A 136 -5.79 6.24 -23.36
C ASP A 136 -5.03 5.35 -24.37
N SER A 137 -5.76 4.98 -25.42
CA SER A 137 -5.32 4.17 -26.55
C SER A 137 -4.08 4.71 -27.28
N VAL A 138 -3.88 6.03 -27.27
CA VAL A 138 -2.78 6.71 -27.98
C VAL A 138 -1.51 6.82 -27.13
N SER A 139 -1.65 7.04 -25.82
CA SER A 139 -0.54 7.14 -24.87
C SER A 139 -0.85 6.31 -23.63
N ASN A 140 -0.45 5.05 -23.66
CA ASN A 140 -0.67 4.10 -22.57
C ASN A 140 0.32 4.36 -21.42
N GLU A 141 0.16 5.48 -20.70
CA GLU A 141 1.03 5.83 -19.57
C GLU A 141 1.02 4.76 -18.49
N LEU A 142 -0.16 4.22 -18.17
CA LEU A 142 -0.28 3.13 -17.20
C LEU A 142 0.56 1.89 -17.58
N PHE A 143 0.60 1.54 -18.87
CA PHE A 143 1.41 0.42 -19.34
C PHE A 143 2.90 0.67 -19.09
N ASN A 144 3.37 1.89 -19.39
CA ASN A 144 4.76 2.27 -19.18
C ASN A 144 5.11 2.25 -17.68
N TRP A 145 4.23 2.76 -16.82
CA TRP A 145 4.39 2.68 -15.36
C TRP A 145 4.53 1.24 -14.86
N ILE A 146 3.61 0.35 -15.23
CA ILE A 146 3.64 -1.05 -14.79
C ILE A 146 4.87 -1.76 -15.35
N ARG A 147 5.23 -1.50 -16.61
CA ARG A 147 6.40 -2.12 -17.26
C ARG A 147 7.69 -1.73 -16.56
N GLU A 148 7.89 -0.45 -16.29
CA GLU A 148 9.11 0.04 -15.65
C GLU A 148 9.15 -0.29 -14.15
N ALA A 149 8.00 -0.35 -13.48
CA ALA A 149 7.90 -0.86 -12.12
C ALA A 149 8.41 -2.31 -12.02
N ARG A 150 7.95 -3.17 -12.93
CA ARG A 150 8.39 -4.58 -12.99
C ARG A 150 9.87 -4.71 -13.31
N ARG A 151 10.39 -3.87 -14.21
CA ARG A 151 11.81 -3.87 -14.57
C ARG A 151 12.67 -3.42 -13.40
N SER A 152 12.28 -2.36 -12.71
CA SER A 152 12.98 -1.82 -11.54
C SER A 152 12.97 -2.83 -10.40
N ALA A 153 11.82 -3.44 -10.11
CA ALA A 153 11.71 -4.52 -9.14
C ALA A 153 12.61 -5.71 -9.48
N LYS A 154 12.67 -6.12 -10.76
CA LYS A 154 13.56 -7.20 -11.21
C LYS A 154 15.04 -6.82 -11.14
N ALA A 155 15.38 -5.56 -11.41
CA ALA A 155 16.76 -5.08 -11.37
C ALA A 155 17.30 -5.02 -9.93
N LEU A 156 16.44 -4.66 -8.97
CA LEU A 156 16.78 -4.61 -7.54
C LEU A 156 16.69 -6.00 -6.88
N ALA A 157 15.90 -6.92 -7.44
CA ALA A 157 15.91 -8.31 -7.06
C ALA A 157 17.20 -9.00 -7.56
N THR A 158 18.09 -9.35 -6.64
CA THR A 158 19.41 -9.97 -6.84
C THR A 158 19.44 -11.05 -7.95
N PRO A 159 20.48 -11.10 -8.81
CA PRO A 159 20.63 -12.12 -9.84
C PRO A 159 20.89 -13.50 -9.20
N GLY A 160 19.87 -14.36 -9.17
CA GLY A 160 20.01 -15.74 -8.66
C GLY A 160 18.72 -16.38 -8.16
N VAL A 161 17.70 -15.59 -7.81
CA VAL A 161 16.38 -16.13 -7.46
C VAL A 161 15.44 -15.86 -8.62
N ALA A 162 15.19 -16.89 -9.43
CA ALA A 162 14.10 -16.89 -10.39
C ALA A 162 12.76 -16.86 -9.64
N ARG A 163 12.40 -15.71 -9.05
CA ARG A 163 11.02 -15.44 -8.67
C ARG A 163 10.26 -15.29 -9.98
N LYS A 164 9.47 -16.29 -10.34
CA LYS A 164 8.47 -16.14 -11.40
C LYS A 164 7.60 -14.94 -10.99
N ALA A 165 7.81 -13.80 -11.64
CA ALA A 165 6.92 -12.66 -11.53
C ALA A 165 5.63 -13.01 -12.29
N GLU A 166 4.81 -13.88 -11.70
CA GLU A 166 3.48 -14.15 -12.20
C GLU A 166 2.61 -12.93 -11.89
N ALA A 167 2.37 -12.11 -12.91
CA ALA A 167 1.30 -11.12 -12.85
C ALA A 167 -0.02 -11.88 -12.85
N LYS A 168 -0.54 -12.18 -11.66
CA LYS A 168 -1.91 -12.67 -11.53
C LYS A 168 -2.86 -11.51 -11.82
N TYR A 169 -3.30 -11.42 -13.07
CA TYR A 169 -4.41 -10.55 -13.46
C TYR A 169 -5.72 -11.26 -13.10
N GLU A 170 -6.24 -11.04 -11.88
CA GLU A 170 -7.62 -11.44 -11.59
C GLU A 170 -8.58 -10.39 -12.14
N VAL A 171 -8.95 -10.53 -13.43
CA VAL A 171 -10.18 -9.92 -13.93
C VAL A 171 -11.33 -10.81 -13.48
N LYS A 172 -11.95 -10.48 -12.35
CA LYS A 172 -13.21 -11.12 -11.93
C LYS A 172 -14.30 -10.77 -12.95
N LYS A 173 -14.42 -11.54 -14.03
CA LYS A 173 -15.63 -11.56 -14.87
C LYS A 173 -16.74 -12.19 -14.05
N HIS A 174 -17.57 -11.38 -13.40
CA HIS A 174 -18.84 -11.86 -12.89
C HIS A 174 -19.80 -12.05 -14.07
N PRO A 175 -20.58 -13.16 -14.10
CA PRO A 175 -21.70 -13.28 -15.02
C PRO A 175 -22.69 -12.13 -14.77
N PRO A 176 -23.43 -11.67 -15.80
CA PRO A 176 -24.45 -10.66 -15.60
C PRO A 176 -25.45 -11.18 -14.56
N VAL A 177 -25.59 -10.47 -13.45
CA VAL A 177 -26.67 -10.70 -12.50
C VAL A 177 -27.94 -10.24 -13.21
N LEU A 178 -28.67 -11.20 -13.77
CA LEU A 178 -30.08 -11.02 -14.07
C LEU A 178 -30.80 -10.95 -12.72
N ILE A 179 -31.23 -9.75 -12.34
CA ILE A 179 -32.53 -9.35 -11.79
C ILE A 179 -32.54 -7.82 -11.74
#